data_AF-A0A957VNG3-F1
#
_entry.id   AF-A0A957VNG3-F1
#
_cell.length_a   1.000
_cell.length_b   1.000
_cell.length_c   1.000
_cell.angle_alpha   90.00
_cell.angle_beta   90.00
_cell.angle_gamma   90.00
#
_symmetry.space_group_name_H-M   'P 1'
#
loop_
_entity.id
_entity.type
_entity.pdbx_description
1 polymer ?
#
loop_
_entity_poly.entity_id
_entity_poly.type
_entity_poly.pdbx_seq_one_letter_code
_entity_poly.pdbx_strand_id
1 'polypeptide(L)'
;LVAIAKHDVPLKHWVHLGRPLTVTPAGQTLLSWSGTMFEYLMPGLLLRMPAHTLLTDACRVAAADQIRYARRQGLPWGISESGYYRFDANQYYQYQAFGVPGLGFKRGLGDDHVVAPYASLLALSLDPHAVMENLDDLNARGLLGDYGYYEAVDFTEDRLPPGAKQAIVRSFMVHHQGMILLALLNYLHDDVMIKRFHADPRVENVKMLLHEQIPRHVPPEELGDEVEAVQPVAEPRIRAESWEVAAATPTPQVHFLSNGRYGVLVTNSGGGFSRWRETDLTRWRADTTLDDWGTWLYVRDDDTQELWSPTG
;
A
#
# COMPACT_ATOMS: atom_id res chain seq x y z
N LEU A 1 18.85 -8.99 17.97
CA LEU A 1 18.77 -10.07 18.98
C LEU A 1 19.44 -11.37 18.51
N VAL A 2 18.99 -11.97 17.39
CA VAL A 2 19.50 -13.26 16.89
C VAL A 2 21.03 -13.30 16.72
N ALA A 3 21.64 -12.26 16.13
CA ALA A 3 23.09 -12.20 15.97
C ALA A 3 23.85 -12.22 17.31
N ILE A 4 23.28 -11.62 18.37
CA ILE A 4 23.86 -11.67 19.72
C ILE A 4 23.67 -13.06 20.34
N ALA A 5 22.48 -13.64 20.20
CA ALA A 5 22.18 -15.00 20.67
C ALA A 5 23.11 -16.05 20.05
N LYS A 6 23.45 -15.90 18.76
CA LYS A 6 24.40 -16.75 18.04
C LYS A 6 25.87 -16.47 18.36
N HIS A 7 26.16 -15.40 19.11
CA HIS A 7 27.51 -14.86 19.32
C HIS A 7 28.21 -14.38 18.03
N ASP A 8 27.46 -14.06 16.98
CA ASP A 8 28.01 -13.47 15.75
C ASP A 8 28.49 -12.02 16.00
N VAL A 9 27.87 -11.33 16.97
CA VAL A 9 28.26 -9.98 17.41
C VAL A 9 28.23 -9.85 18.94
N PRO A 10 29.07 -8.98 19.54
CA PRO A 10 29.04 -8.74 20.98
C PRO A 10 27.74 -8.11 21.51
N LEU A 11 27.43 -8.35 22.78
CA LEU A 11 26.25 -7.78 23.47
C LEU A 11 26.21 -6.24 23.42
N LYS A 12 27.38 -5.59 23.47
CA LYS A 12 27.49 -4.11 23.46
C LYS A 12 26.75 -3.46 22.29
N HIS A 13 26.61 -4.15 21.17
CA HIS A 13 25.87 -3.62 20.02
C HIS A 13 24.41 -3.31 20.35
N TRP A 14 23.75 -4.09 21.21
CA TRP A 14 22.37 -3.82 21.63
C TRP A 14 22.23 -2.46 22.31
N VAL A 15 23.17 -2.13 23.18
CA VAL A 15 23.19 -0.89 23.98
C VAL A 15 23.54 0.33 23.11
N HIS A 16 24.23 0.13 21.99
CA HIS A 16 24.58 1.20 21.05
C HIS A 16 23.55 1.38 19.93
N LEU A 17 22.49 0.58 19.88
CA LEU A 17 21.38 0.82 18.97
C LEU A 17 20.68 2.11 19.38
N GLY A 18 20.40 2.98 18.41
CA GLY A 18 19.63 4.19 18.65
C GLY A 18 18.28 3.89 19.32
N ARG A 19 17.89 4.74 20.26
CA ARG A 19 16.54 4.80 20.83
C ARG A 19 15.99 6.22 20.66
N PRO A 20 15.90 6.72 19.41
CA PRO A 20 15.34 8.05 19.18
C PRO A 20 13.91 8.05 19.70
N LEU A 21 13.60 8.95 20.62
CA LEU A 21 12.27 9.07 21.21
C LEU A 21 11.54 10.23 20.55
N THR A 22 10.23 10.13 20.47
CA THR A 22 9.35 11.23 20.09
C THR A 22 8.15 11.28 21.02
N VAL A 23 7.46 12.41 21.05
CA VAL A 23 6.20 12.58 21.76
C VAL A 23 5.10 12.73 20.74
N THR A 24 4.14 11.83 20.82
CA THR A 24 2.92 11.86 20.03
C THR A 24 1.74 12.22 20.94
N PRO A 25 0.57 12.59 20.40
CA PRO A 25 -0.61 12.78 21.25
C PRO A 25 -1.10 11.49 21.96
N ALA A 26 -0.56 10.30 21.65
CA ALA A 26 -0.87 9.05 22.34
C ALA A 26 0.13 8.76 23.48
N GLY A 27 1.26 9.47 23.51
CA GLY A 27 2.32 9.30 24.49
C GLY A 27 3.71 9.36 23.87
N GLN A 28 4.71 9.07 24.69
CA GLN A 28 6.10 8.97 24.26
C GLN A 28 6.34 7.60 23.61
N THR A 29 7.02 7.57 22.46
CA THR A 29 7.35 6.34 21.74
C THR A 29 8.73 6.44 21.09
N LEU A 30 9.21 5.32 20.54
CA LEU A 30 10.41 5.28 19.70
C LEU A 30 10.06 5.72 18.28
N LEU A 31 10.95 6.49 17.65
CA LEU A 31 10.88 6.76 16.23
C LEU A 31 11.35 5.55 15.43
N SER A 32 10.60 5.26 14.36
CA SER A 32 11.00 4.32 13.32
C SER A 32 11.49 5.07 12.08
N TRP A 33 11.99 4.36 11.06
CA TRP A 33 12.46 5.03 9.86
C TRP A 33 11.28 5.55 9.03
N SER A 34 10.31 4.69 8.76
CA SER A 34 9.18 4.99 7.87
C SER A 34 7.85 5.18 8.60
N GLY A 35 7.78 4.97 9.91
CA GLY A 35 6.53 5.15 10.67
C GLY A 35 5.54 4.00 10.46
N THR A 36 6.00 2.84 10.01
CA THR A 36 5.13 1.73 9.60
C THR A 36 4.77 0.85 10.78
N MET A 37 3.58 0.24 10.80
CA MET A 37 3.20 -0.65 11.90
C MET A 37 4.09 -1.90 11.98
N PHE A 38 4.56 -2.39 10.83
CA PHE A 38 5.49 -3.52 10.74
C PHE A 38 6.78 -3.29 11.53
N GLU A 39 7.39 -2.09 11.44
CA GLU A 39 8.63 -1.75 12.14
C GLU A 39 8.48 -1.93 13.66
N TYR A 40 7.30 -1.63 14.21
CA TYR A 40 7.00 -1.79 15.63
C TYR A 40 6.60 -3.22 15.98
N LEU A 41 5.65 -3.81 15.25
CA LEU A 41 4.92 -4.99 15.74
C LEU A 41 5.43 -6.33 15.20
N MET A 42 6.11 -6.36 14.05
CA MET A 42 6.64 -7.62 13.51
C MET A 42 7.57 -8.35 14.49
N PRO A 43 8.49 -7.68 15.22
CA PRO A 43 9.31 -8.36 16.21
C PRO A 43 8.49 -9.12 17.27
N GLY A 44 7.31 -8.61 17.64
CA GLY A 44 6.40 -9.22 18.61
C GLY A 44 5.81 -10.56 18.17
N LEU A 45 5.95 -10.96 16.90
CA LEU A 45 5.54 -12.29 16.43
C LEU A 45 6.47 -13.41 16.95
N LEU A 46 7.71 -13.07 17.31
CA LEU A 46 8.74 -14.02 17.76
C LEU A 46 9.36 -13.65 19.10
N LEU A 47 9.44 -12.36 19.41
CA LEU A 47 10.04 -11.84 20.63
C LEU A 47 8.98 -11.65 21.71
N ARG A 48 9.34 -11.97 22.96
CA ARG A 48 8.51 -11.61 24.11
C ARG A 48 8.46 -10.09 24.22
N MET A 49 7.30 -9.58 24.62
CA MET A 49 7.03 -8.17 24.86
C MET A 49 6.69 -7.99 26.35
N PRO A 50 7.69 -7.94 27.25
CA PRO A 50 7.42 -7.86 28.68
C PRO A 50 6.75 -6.54 29.02
N ALA A 51 5.72 -6.58 29.86
CA ALA A 51 5.03 -5.38 30.31
C ALA A 51 6.00 -4.37 30.96
N HIS A 52 5.68 -3.08 30.83
CA HIS A 52 6.46 -1.97 31.42
C HIS A 52 7.92 -1.87 30.92
N THR A 53 8.18 -2.29 29.69
CA THR A 53 9.47 -2.15 29.01
C THR A 53 9.39 -1.12 27.89
N LEU A 54 10.52 -0.50 27.55
CA LEU A 54 10.62 0.52 26.50
C LEU A 54 10.03 0.04 25.17
N LEU A 55 10.43 -1.15 24.70
CA LEU A 55 9.98 -1.68 23.42
C LEU A 55 8.47 -1.96 23.42
N THR A 56 7.95 -2.50 24.52
CA THR A 56 6.52 -2.80 24.65
C THR A 56 5.67 -1.54 24.71
N ASP A 57 6.13 -0.54 25.44
CA ASP A 57 5.46 0.75 25.54
C ASP A 57 5.47 1.49 24.20
N ALA A 58 6.61 1.49 23.50
CA ALA A 58 6.74 2.08 22.18
C ALA A 58 5.75 1.45 21.17
N CYS A 59 5.63 0.11 21.16
CA CYS A 59 4.68 -0.59 20.29
C CYS A 59 3.22 -0.23 20.60
N ARG A 60 2.87 -0.16 21.90
CA ARG A 60 1.52 0.21 22.34
C ARG A 60 1.18 1.64 21.95
N VAL A 61 2.09 2.58 22.22
CA VAL A 61 1.88 4.00 21.89
C VAL A 61 1.82 4.19 20.38
N ALA A 62 2.70 3.55 19.60
CA ALA A 62 2.67 3.63 18.14
C ALA A 62 1.34 3.10 17.56
N ALA A 63 0.84 1.96 18.06
CA ALA A 63 -0.46 1.43 17.64
C ALA A 63 -1.62 2.37 17.99
N ALA A 64 -1.65 2.89 19.22
CA ALA A 64 -2.66 3.85 19.66
C ALA A 64 -2.61 5.16 18.84
N ASP A 65 -1.40 5.63 18.50
CA ASP A 65 -1.20 6.82 17.70
C ASP A 65 -1.73 6.65 16.28
N GLN A 66 -1.44 5.50 15.66
CA GLN A 66 -1.95 5.15 14.35
C GLN A 66 -3.48 5.04 14.32
N ILE A 67 -4.09 4.36 15.32
CA ILE A 67 -5.56 4.27 15.44
C ILE A 67 -6.16 5.68 15.55
N ARG A 68 -5.57 6.54 16.38
CA ARG A 68 -6.04 7.93 16.52
C ARG A 68 -5.87 8.72 15.22
N TYR A 69 -4.75 8.58 14.54
CA TYR A 69 -4.50 9.24 13.25
C TYR A 69 -5.54 8.84 12.21
N ALA A 70 -5.78 7.54 12.02
CA ALA A 70 -6.78 7.03 11.08
C ALA A 70 -8.20 7.51 11.41
N ARG A 71 -8.59 7.51 12.70
CA ARG A 71 -9.88 8.06 13.16
C ARG A 71 -10.06 9.53 12.80
N ARG A 72 -9.01 10.36 12.88
CA ARG A 72 -9.07 11.77 12.45
C ARG A 72 -9.29 11.92 10.95
N GLN A 73 -8.80 10.98 10.15
CA GLN A 73 -9.02 10.95 8.70
C GLN A 73 -10.37 10.33 8.31
N GLY A 74 -11.10 9.73 9.26
CA GLY A 74 -12.32 8.96 8.97
C GLY A 74 -12.05 7.69 8.16
N LEU A 75 -10.86 7.11 8.30
CA LEU A 75 -10.40 5.93 7.57
C LEU A 75 -10.10 4.76 8.53
N PRO A 76 -10.09 3.50 8.04
CA PRO A 76 -9.55 2.37 8.78
C PRO A 76 -8.07 2.58 9.13
N TRP A 77 -7.55 1.85 10.13
CA TRP A 77 -6.13 1.87 10.48
C TRP A 77 -5.44 0.59 10.00
N GLY A 78 -4.10 0.54 10.05
CA GLY A 78 -3.27 -0.51 9.44
C GLY A 78 -2.30 0.04 8.40
N ILE A 79 -1.73 1.22 8.64
CA ILE A 79 -0.77 1.87 7.75
C ILE A 79 0.60 1.20 7.95
N SER A 80 1.11 0.58 6.89
CA SER A 80 2.41 -0.08 6.84
C SER A 80 2.86 -0.28 5.39
N GLU A 81 4.08 -0.78 5.17
CA GLU A 81 4.56 -1.22 3.87
C GLU A 81 3.56 -2.17 3.21
N SER A 82 3.19 -1.86 1.97
CA SER A 82 2.21 -2.62 1.21
C SER A 82 2.24 -2.29 -0.27
N GLY A 83 1.54 -3.11 -1.05
CA GLY A 83 1.10 -2.76 -2.39
C GLY A 83 0.11 -1.59 -2.36
N TYR A 84 0.12 -0.73 -3.37
CA TYR A 84 -0.82 0.39 -3.51
C TYR A 84 -1.37 0.49 -4.93
N TYR A 85 -2.43 1.28 -5.12
CA TYR A 85 -3.20 1.30 -6.37
C TYR A 85 -2.52 2.14 -7.45
N ARG A 86 -1.33 1.69 -7.85
CA ARG A 86 -0.55 2.20 -8.98
C ARG A 86 0.09 1.03 -9.71
N PHE A 87 0.13 1.12 -11.03
CA PHE A 87 0.61 0.05 -11.88
C PHE A 87 1.95 0.42 -12.54
N ASP A 88 2.84 -0.55 -12.72
CA ASP A 88 3.97 -0.41 -13.66
C ASP A 88 3.54 -0.70 -15.10
N ALA A 89 4.49 -0.63 -16.03
CA ALA A 89 4.29 -0.94 -17.44
C ALA A 89 3.79 -2.38 -17.71
N ASN A 90 3.96 -3.30 -16.76
CA ASN A 90 3.50 -4.68 -16.84
C ASN A 90 2.18 -4.91 -16.07
N GLN A 91 1.53 -3.85 -15.61
CA GLN A 91 0.29 -3.89 -14.83
C GLN A 91 0.42 -4.57 -13.46
N TYR A 92 1.60 -4.53 -12.84
CA TYR A 92 1.76 -4.94 -11.45
C TYR A 92 1.55 -3.78 -10.49
N TYR A 93 0.85 -4.05 -9.39
CA TYR A 93 0.76 -3.12 -8.26
C TYR A 93 2.17 -2.75 -7.77
N GLN A 94 2.39 -1.45 -7.57
CA GLN A 94 3.62 -0.95 -6.99
C GLN A 94 3.63 -1.14 -5.47
N TYR A 95 4.82 -1.19 -4.89
CA TYR A 95 5.04 -1.46 -3.47
C TYR A 95 5.89 -0.37 -2.84
N GLN A 96 5.50 0.13 -1.67
CA GLN A 96 6.31 1.08 -0.92
C GLN A 96 5.98 1.07 0.59
N ALA A 97 6.77 1.82 1.36
CA ALA A 97 6.53 2.05 2.78
C ALA A 97 5.62 3.26 3.04
N PHE A 98 4.53 3.00 3.76
CA PHE A 98 3.58 3.98 4.28
C PHE A 98 3.67 4.02 5.79
N GLY A 99 3.59 5.21 6.37
CA GLY A 99 3.62 5.37 7.81
C GLY A 99 2.84 6.57 8.28
N VAL A 100 2.81 6.74 9.59
CA VAL A 100 2.04 7.80 10.24
C VAL A 100 2.95 9.00 10.52
N PRO A 101 2.52 10.23 10.18
CA PRO A 101 3.19 11.46 10.60
C PRO A 101 3.45 11.47 12.11
N GLY A 102 4.69 11.76 12.50
CA GLY A 102 5.11 11.75 13.91
C GLY A 102 5.68 10.42 14.40
N LEU A 103 5.53 9.31 13.66
CA LEU A 103 6.14 8.01 14.01
C LEU A 103 7.40 7.66 13.22
N GLY A 104 7.69 8.38 12.14
CA GLY A 104 8.81 8.13 11.24
C GLY A 104 9.71 9.34 11.01
N PHE A 105 10.98 9.10 10.69
CA PHE A 105 11.91 10.13 10.20
C PHE A 105 11.61 10.57 8.76
N LYS A 106 11.02 9.68 7.95
CA LYS A 106 10.64 9.96 6.57
C LYS A 106 9.65 11.13 6.53
N ARG A 107 9.86 12.07 5.60
CA ARG A 107 8.94 13.19 5.33
C ARG A 107 7.85 12.76 4.34
N GLY A 108 6.71 13.47 4.33
CA GLY A 108 5.59 13.19 3.42
C GLY A 108 4.81 11.93 3.78
N LEU A 109 4.87 11.50 5.06
CA LEU A 109 4.09 10.34 5.53
C LEU A 109 2.59 10.60 5.52
N GLY A 110 2.17 11.88 5.54
CA GLY A 110 0.77 12.27 5.46
C GLY A 110 0.19 12.31 4.05
N ASP A 111 1.02 12.22 3.00
CA ASP A 111 0.60 12.42 1.61
C ASP A 111 -0.19 11.22 1.06
N ASP A 112 0.04 10.05 1.64
CA ASP A 112 -0.53 8.79 1.18
C ASP A 112 -1.38 8.11 2.26
N HIS A 113 -2.54 7.60 1.85
CA HIS A 113 -3.47 6.91 2.73
C HIS A 113 -3.73 5.49 2.20
N VAL A 114 -2.82 4.59 2.54
CA VAL A 114 -2.91 3.16 2.17
C VAL A 114 -2.96 2.33 3.44
N VAL A 115 -3.98 1.47 3.52
CA VAL A 115 -4.24 0.62 4.68
C VAL A 115 -4.12 -0.85 4.30
N ALA A 116 -3.31 -1.59 5.04
CA ALA A 116 -3.03 -3.00 4.85
C ALA A 116 -3.56 -3.81 6.05
N PRO A 117 -4.50 -4.77 5.85
CA PRO A 117 -5.10 -5.52 6.95
C PRO A 117 -4.11 -6.26 7.86
N TYR A 118 -2.99 -6.74 7.29
CA TYR A 118 -1.98 -7.45 8.08
C TYR A 118 -1.41 -6.58 9.21
N ALA A 119 -1.25 -5.27 8.96
CA ALA A 119 -0.67 -4.34 9.90
C ALA A 119 -1.54 -4.20 11.16
N SER A 120 -2.85 -4.15 11.00
CA SER A 120 -3.79 -4.15 12.13
C SER A 120 -3.75 -5.46 12.89
N LEU A 121 -3.74 -6.59 12.16
CA LEU A 121 -3.68 -7.93 12.75
C LEU A 121 -2.42 -8.17 13.58
N LEU A 122 -1.29 -7.51 13.28
CA LEU A 122 -0.09 -7.56 14.12
C LEU A 122 -0.33 -7.04 15.55
N ALA A 123 -1.35 -6.21 15.78
CA ALA A 123 -1.65 -5.64 17.09
C ALA A 123 -2.62 -6.49 17.93
N LEU A 124 -2.98 -7.71 17.49
CA LEU A 124 -3.91 -8.59 18.22
C LEU A 124 -3.52 -8.82 19.69
N SER A 125 -2.22 -8.91 19.98
CA SER A 125 -1.70 -9.08 21.34
C SER A 125 -1.74 -7.81 22.20
N LEU A 126 -1.96 -6.65 21.59
CA LEU A 126 -1.99 -5.34 22.25
C LEU A 126 -3.41 -4.87 22.52
N ASP A 127 -4.26 -4.87 21.49
CA ASP A 127 -5.67 -4.43 21.59
C ASP A 127 -6.54 -5.23 20.60
N PRO A 128 -6.99 -6.44 20.99
CA PRO A 128 -7.79 -7.28 20.12
C PRO A 128 -9.15 -6.65 19.78
N HIS A 129 -9.71 -5.81 20.65
CA HIS A 129 -11.00 -5.17 20.40
C HIS A 129 -10.89 -4.16 19.25
N ALA A 130 -9.89 -3.28 19.31
CA ALA A 130 -9.64 -2.31 18.24
C ALA A 130 -9.28 -2.98 16.90
N VAL A 131 -8.63 -4.15 16.94
CA VAL A 131 -8.39 -4.96 15.74
C VAL A 131 -9.71 -5.46 15.17
N MET A 132 -10.57 -6.09 15.98
CA MET A 132 -11.84 -6.63 15.50
C MET A 132 -12.75 -5.55 14.92
N GLU A 133 -12.89 -4.40 15.58
CA GLU A 133 -13.64 -3.25 15.05
C GLU A 133 -13.15 -2.81 13.67
N ASN A 134 -11.83 -2.78 13.49
CA ASN A 134 -11.23 -2.37 12.22
C ASN A 134 -11.39 -3.45 11.14
N LEU A 135 -11.31 -4.73 11.50
CA LEU A 135 -11.58 -5.82 10.57
C LEU A 135 -13.02 -5.81 10.08
N ASP A 136 -13.99 -5.45 10.93
CA ASP A 136 -15.39 -5.29 10.51
C ASP A 136 -15.53 -4.18 9.46
N ASP A 137 -14.86 -3.03 9.62
CA ASP A 137 -14.82 -1.96 8.61
C ASP A 137 -14.13 -2.42 7.31
N LEU A 138 -12.97 -3.07 7.41
CA LEU A 138 -12.24 -3.60 6.25
C LEU A 138 -13.06 -4.68 5.51
N ASN A 139 -13.81 -5.51 6.24
CA ASN A 139 -14.72 -6.50 5.66
C ASN A 139 -15.88 -5.84 4.93
N ALA A 140 -16.51 -4.82 5.54
CA ALA A 140 -17.58 -4.05 4.90
C ALA A 140 -17.13 -3.34 3.62
N ARG A 141 -15.82 -3.03 3.52
CA ARG A 141 -15.17 -2.47 2.32
C ARG A 141 -14.75 -3.50 1.28
N GLY A 142 -14.95 -4.80 1.54
CA GLY A 142 -14.68 -5.87 0.58
C GLY A 142 -13.22 -6.31 0.51
N LEU A 143 -12.43 -6.12 1.57
CA LEU A 143 -11.02 -6.53 1.58
C LEU A 143 -10.81 -8.03 1.82
N LEU A 144 -11.84 -8.78 2.23
CA LEU A 144 -11.74 -10.23 2.36
C LEU A 144 -11.95 -10.89 0.99
N GLY A 145 -10.96 -11.67 0.55
CA GLY A 145 -11.00 -12.45 -0.68
C GLY A 145 -10.74 -13.94 -0.43
N ASP A 146 -10.51 -14.69 -1.50
CA ASP A 146 -10.46 -16.16 -1.48
C ASP A 146 -9.32 -16.74 -0.62
N TYR A 147 -8.21 -16.02 -0.49
CA TYR A 147 -7.03 -16.43 0.28
C TYR A 147 -6.86 -15.62 1.58
N GLY A 148 -7.94 -15.04 2.09
CA GLY A 148 -7.91 -14.13 3.22
C GLY A 148 -7.94 -12.68 2.78
N TYR A 149 -7.34 -11.78 3.56
CA TYR A 149 -7.35 -10.36 3.24
C TYR A 149 -6.51 -10.06 2.01
N TYR A 150 -7.03 -9.22 1.11
CA TYR A 150 -6.25 -8.58 0.07
C TYR A 150 -5.16 -7.69 0.67
N GLU A 151 -4.14 -7.42 -0.15
CA GLU A 151 -2.93 -6.71 0.23
C GLU A 151 -3.22 -5.37 0.94
N ALA A 152 -4.04 -4.52 0.33
CA ALA A 152 -4.35 -3.20 0.88
C ALA A 152 -5.60 -2.57 0.24
N VAL A 153 -6.02 -1.45 0.82
CA VAL A 153 -6.94 -0.49 0.23
C VAL A 153 -6.28 0.88 0.20
N ASP A 154 -6.35 1.53 -0.97
CA ASP A 154 -5.78 2.85 -1.23
C ASP A 154 -6.90 3.89 -1.21
N PHE A 155 -6.68 4.98 -0.47
CA PHE A 155 -7.58 6.13 -0.33
C PHE A 155 -6.97 7.41 -0.89
N THR A 156 -5.75 7.37 -1.46
CA THR A 156 -5.13 8.58 -2.01
C THR A 156 -5.85 9.03 -3.27
N GLU A 157 -6.51 10.19 -3.20
CA GLU A 157 -7.39 10.75 -4.24
C GLU A 157 -6.76 10.70 -5.64
N ASP A 158 -5.48 11.05 -5.71
CA ASP A 158 -4.67 11.14 -6.92
C ASP A 158 -4.42 9.81 -7.66
N ARG A 159 -4.75 8.68 -7.02
CA ARG A 159 -4.61 7.31 -7.54
C ARG A 159 -5.96 6.64 -7.81
N LEU A 160 -7.06 7.24 -7.37
CA LEU A 160 -8.36 6.61 -7.47
C LEU A 160 -8.92 6.71 -8.90
N PRO A 161 -9.62 5.66 -9.39
CA PRO A 161 -10.45 5.78 -10.58
C PRO A 161 -11.48 6.91 -10.44
N PRO A 162 -11.92 7.54 -11.55
CA PRO A 162 -12.94 8.59 -11.50
C PRO A 162 -14.20 8.14 -10.74
N GLY A 163 -14.61 8.94 -9.75
CA GLY A 163 -15.79 8.67 -8.91
C GLY A 163 -15.60 7.60 -7.83
N ALA A 164 -14.45 6.92 -7.76
CA ALA A 164 -14.15 5.99 -6.69
C ALA A 164 -13.71 6.71 -5.42
N LYS A 165 -14.09 6.18 -4.25
CA LYS A 165 -13.65 6.67 -2.93
C LYS A 165 -12.51 5.87 -2.32
N GLN A 166 -12.24 4.70 -2.89
CA GLN A 166 -11.18 3.79 -2.48
C GLN A 166 -10.87 2.84 -3.65
N ALA A 167 -9.68 2.26 -3.66
CA ALA A 167 -9.30 1.24 -4.62
C ALA A 167 -8.60 0.07 -3.93
N ILE A 168 -9.09 -1.14 -4.16
CA ILE A 168 -8.57 -2.36 -3.51
C ILE A 168 -7.39 -2.89 -4.32
N VAL A 169 -6.29 -3.15 -3.63
CA VAL A 169 -5.09 -3.79 -4.17
C VAL A 169 -5.32 -5.30 -4.14
N ARG A 170 -5.91 -5.85 -5.21
CA ARG A 170 -6.33 -7.27 -5.30
C ARG A 170 -5.16 -8.20 -5.56
N SER A 171 -4.23 -8.26 -4.62
CA SER A 171 -3.10 -9.18 -4.60
C SER A 171 -2.92 -9.79 -3.22
N PHE A 172 -2.11 -10.84 -3.12
CA PHE A 172 -1.78 -11.50 -1.87
C PHE A 172 -0.27 -11.64 -1.76
N MET A 173 0.33 -11.03 -0.73
CA MET A 173 1.74 -11.22 -0.45
C MET A 173 1.94 -12.32 0.59
N VAL A 174 2.78 -13.30 0.26
CA VAL A 174 3.05 -14.47 1.11
C VAL A 174 3.50 -14.08 2.51
N HIS A 175 4.34 -13.04 2.64
CA HIS A 175 4.83 -12.60 3.93
C HIS A 175 3.75 -11.88 4.76
N HIS A 176 2.87 -11.09 4.14
CA HIS A 176 1.72 -10.49 4.83
C HIS A 176 0.74 -11.55 5.33
N GLN A 177 0.39 -12.53 4.48
CA GLN A 177 -0.45 -13.66 4.89
C GLN A 177 0.22 -14.50 5.99
N GLY A 178 1.52 -14.74 5.88
CA GLY A 178 2.30 -15.44 6.91
C GLY A 178 2.28 -14.72 8.26
N MET A 179 2.40 -13.38 8.25
CA MET A 179 2.31 -12.57 9.46
C MET A 179 0.92 -12.58 10.08
N ILE A 180 -0.14 -12.52 9.27
CA ILE A 180 -1.53 -12.67 9.74
C ILE A 180 -1.70 -14.00 10.46
N LEU A 181 -1.28 -15.10 9.82
CA LEU A 181 -1.38 -16.44 10.40
C LEU A 181 -0.57 -16.58 11.69
N LEU A 182 0.65 -16.02 11.75
CA LEU A 182 1.47 -16.03 12.95
C LEU A 182 0.85 -15.21 14.10
N ALA A 183 0.29 -14.04 13.80
CA ALA A 183 -0.38 -13.20 14.78
C ALA A 183 -1.61 -13.92 15.38
N LEU A 184 -2.46 -14.49 14.52
CA LEU A 184 -3.61 -15.30 14.94
C LEU A 184 -3.18 -16.52 15.75
N LEU A 185 -2.17 -17.25 15.29
CA LEU A 185 -1.65 -18.44 15.96
C LEU A 185 -1.13 -18.12 17.36
N ASN A 186 -0.36 -17.04 17.52
CA ASN A 186 0.11 -16.61 18.84
C ASN A 186 -1.06 -16.18 19.72
N TYR A 187 -2.00 -15.40 19.21
CA TYR A 187 -3.15 -14.94 20.00
C TYR A 187 -4.05 -16.11 20.47
N LEU A 188 -4.33 -17.07 19.60
CA LEU A 188 -5.24 -18.18 19.89
C LEU A 188 -4.58 -19.34 20.66
N HIS A 189 -3.25 -19.45 20.64
CA HIS A 189 -2.52 -20.56 21.25
C HIS A 189 -1.45 -20.09 22.25
N ASP A 190 -1.79 -19.08 23.05
CA ASP A 190 -0.96 -18.57 24.14
C ASP A 190 0.51 -18.34 23.72
N ASP A 191 0.74 -17.55 22.68
CA ASP A 191 2.08 -17.18 22.19
C ASP A 191 2.96 -18.38 21.80
N VAL A 192 2.37 -19.43 21.20
CA VAL A 192 3.07 -20.69 20.88
C VAL A 192 4.34 -20.49 20.06
N MET A 193 4.36 -19.57 19.09
CA MET A 193 5.56 -19.34 18.27
C MET A 193 6.63 -18.56 19.02
N ILE A 194 6.24 -17.62 19.87
CA ILE A 194 7.17 -16.94 20.78
C ILE A 194 7.76 -17.95 21.77
N LYS A 195 6.94 -18.82 22.36
CA LYS A 195 7.40 -19.90 23.26
C LYS A 195 8.41 -20.82 22.56
N ARG A 196 8.14 -21.23 21.31
CA ARG A 196 9.07 -22.03 20.50
C ARG A 196 10.37 -21.30 20.20
N PHE A 197 10.32 -20.02 19.86
CA PHE A 197 11.51 -19.22 19.57
C PHE A 197 12.40 -19.06 20.82
N HIS A 198 11.79 -18.82 21.99
CA HIS A 198 12.50 -18.69 23.27
C HIS A 198 12.88 -20.03 23.91
N ALA A 199 12.44 -21.18 23.37
CA ALA A 199 12.90 -22.49 23.84
C ALA A 199 14.35 -22.78 23.43
N ASP A 200 14.91 -22.07 22.46
CA ASP A 200 16.32 -22.16 22.12
C ASP A 200 17.18 -21.53 23.25
N PRO A 201 18.11 -22.29 23.88
CA PRO A 201 18.93 -21.78 24.98
C PRO A 201 19.73 -20.52 24.62
N ARG A 202 20.10 -20.34 23.35
CA ARG A 202 20.83 -19.15 22.87
C ARG A 202 19.97 -17.90 22.95
N VAL A 203 18.68 -18.02 22.61
CA VAL A 203 17.72 -16.93 22.69
C VAL A 203 17.37 -16.64 24.14
N GLU A 204 17.10 -17.69 24.93
CA GLU A 204 16.77 -17.57 26.36
C GLU A 204 17.87 -16.85 27.14
N ASN A 205 19.15 -17.14 26.85
CA ASN A 205 20.30 -16.48 27.48
C ASN A 205 20.36 -14.96 27.27
N VAL A 206 19.77 -14.44 26.20
CA VAL A 206 19.78 -13.01 25.87
C VAL A 206 18.44 -12.32 26.11
N LYS A 207 17.46 -13.01 26.70
CA LYS A 207 16.09 -12.47 26.93
C LYS A 207 16.06 -11.19 27.77
N MET A 208 17.05 -10.99 28.64
CA MET A 208 17.15 -9.82 29.50
C MET A 208 17.33 -8.52 28.70
N LEU A 209 17.82 -8.61 27.46
CA LEU A 209 17.90 -7.46 26.55
C LEU A 209 16.53 -6.89 26.20
N LEU A 210 15.45 -7.68 26.31
CA LEU A 210 14.09 -7.22 26.05
C LEU A 210 13.47 -6.46 27.24
N HIS A 211 14.19 -6.35 28.37
CA HIS A 211 13.72 -5.70 29.60
C HIS A 211 14.30 -4.28 29.77
N GLU A 212 14.42 -3.54 28.67
CA GLU A 212 14.87 -2.14 28.70
C GLU A 212 13.85 -1.27 29.46
N GLN A 213 14.36 -0.39 30.32
CA GLN A 213 13.54 0.56 31.07
C GLN A 213 13.09 1.72 30.18
N ILE A 214 11.88 2.24 30.44
CA ILE A 214 11.35 3.44 29.78
C ILE A 214 12.13 4.67 30.30
N PRO A 215 12.84 5.42 29.44
CA PRO A 215 13.59 6.60 29.86
C PRO A 215 12.65 7.73 30.31
N ARG A 216 12.93 8.37 31.45
CA ARG A 216 12.08 9.45 31.99
C ARG A 216 12.52 10.87 31.62
N HIS A 217 13.79 11.06 31.22
CA HIS A 217 14.41 12.38 31.08
C HIS A 217 15.19 12.55 29.77
N VAL A 218 14.94 11.70 28.78
CA VAL A 218 15.56 11.83 27.46
C VAL A 218 14.71 12.82 26.65
N PRO A 219 15.28 13.93 26.16
CA PRO A 219 14.54 14.86 25.33
C PRO A 219 14.06 14.15 24.07
N PRO A 220 12.80 14.34 23.66
CA PRO A 220 12.33 13.81 22.40
C PRO A 220 13.03 14.50 21.24
N GLU A 221 13.24 13.76 20.16
CA GLU A 221 13.64 14.28 18.87
C GLU A 221 12.51 15.16 18.33
N GLU A 222 12.85 16.40 17.97
CA GLU A 222 11.93 17.31 17.29
C GLU A 222 11.89 16.93 15.80
N LEU A 223 10.82 16.25 15.39
CA LEU A 223 10.49 16.15 13.98
C LEU A 223 10.05 17.55 13.53
N GLY A 224 10.90 18.23 12.76
CA GLY A 224 10.57 19.56 12.23
C GLY A 224 9.25 19.57 11.48
N ASP A 225 8.58 20.72 11.47
CA ASP A 225 7.27 20.90 10.82
C ASP A 225 7.26 20.31 9.41
N GLU A 226 6.14 19.66 9.05
CA GLU A 226 5.84 19.26 7.67
C GLU A 226 5.66 20.54 6.81
N VAL A 227 6.75 21.21 6.49
CA VAL A 227 6.76 22.19 5.41
C VAL A 227 6.61 21.39 4.13
N GLU A 228 5.57 21.68 3.34
CA GLU A 228 5.31 21.06 2.04
C GLU A 228 6.63 20.84 1.31
N ALA A 229 7.05 19.58 1.24
CA ALA A 229 8.17 19.22 0.40
C ALA A 229 7.75 19.58 -1.02
N VAL A 230 8.50 20.46 -1.68
CA VAL A 230 8.37 20.66 -3.12
C VAL A 230 8.55 19.29 -3.75
N GLN A 231 7.43 18.67 -4.13
CA GLN A 231 7.45 17.39 -4.79
C GLN A 231 8.37 17.53 -6.00
N PRO A 232 9.26 16.56 -6.29
CA PRO A 232 9.90 16.52 -7.59
C PRO A 232 8.76 16.59 -8.60
N VAL A 233 8.78 17.61 -9.47
CA VAL A 233 7.72 17.89 -10.44
C VAL A 233 7.29 16.57 -11.03
N ALA A 234 6.10 16.09 -10.63
CA ALA A 234 5.55 14.87 -11.17
C ALA A 234 5.60 15.04 -12.68
N GLU A 235 6.17 14.06 -13.40
CA GLU A 235 6.12 14.07 -14.86
C GLU A 235 4.68 14.44 -15.25
N PRO A 236 4.49 15.46 -16.10
CA PRO A 236 3.17 16.00 -16.36
C PRO A 236 2.26 14.84 -16.75
N ARG A 237 1.32 14.54 -15.86
CA ARG A 237 0.35 13.47 -16.05
C ARG A 237 -0.45 13.86 -17.27
N ILE A 238 -0.18 13.21 -18.40
CA ILE A 238 -1.04 13.30 -19.57
C ILE A 238 -2.33 12.59 -19.16
N ARG A 239 -3.31 13.34 -18.66
CA ARG A 239 -4.68 12.85 -18.63
C ARG A 239 -5.02 12.51 -20.08
N ALA A 240 -5.26 11.22 -20.34
CA ALA A 240 -5.91 10.81 -21.57
C ALA A 240 -7.36 11.30 -21.46
N GLU A 241 -7.57 12.57 -21.79
CA GLU A 241 -8.92 13.08 -22.02
C GLU A 241 -9.48 12.33 -23.23
N SER A 242 -10.71 11.84 -23.09
CA SER A 242 -11.40 11.20 -24.19
C SER A 242 -11.44 12.16 -25.37
N TRP A 243 -11.01 11.68 -26.53
CA TRP A 243 -11.05 12.45 -27.75
C TRP A 243 -12.50 12.55 -28.23
N GLU A 244 -13.20 13.63 -27.83
CA GLU A 244 -14.59 13.88 -28.21
C GLU A 244 -14.66 14.63 -29.55
N VAL A 245 -14.66 13.88 -30.65
CA VAL A 245 -14.91 14.42 -31.99
C VAL A 245 -16.15 13.76 -32.56
N ALA A 246 -17.03 14.55 -33.16
CA ALA A 246 -18.20 14.02 -33.85
C ALA A 246 -17.77 13.06 -34.98
N ALA A 247 -18.46 11.92 -35.13
CA ALA A 247 -18.16 10.96 -36.19
C ALA A 247 -18.29 11.57 -37.61
N ALA A 248 -19.16 12.56 -37.78
CA ALA A 248 -19.36 13.28 -39.03
C ALA A 248 -18.68 14.66 -38.99
N THR A 249 -17.48 14.76 -39.56
CA THR A 249 -16.74 16.03 -39.73
C THR A 249 -16.52 16.32 -41.22
N PRO A 250 -16.46 17.61 -41.65
CA PRO A 250 -16.14 17.97 -43.03
C PRO A 250 -14.77 17.48 -43.51
N THR A 251 -13.85 17.30 -42.56
CA THR A 251 -12.51 16.74 -42.76
C THR A 251 -12.28 15.66 -41.71
N PRO A 252 -11.94 14.42 -42.11
CA PRO A 252 -11.64 13.36 -41.15
C PRO A 252 -10.47 13.78 -40.26
N GLN A 253 -10.66 13.64 -38.95
CA GLN A 253 -9.53 13.76 -38.03
C GLN A 253 -8.95 12.38 -37.79
N VAL A 254 -7.63 12.30 -37.69
CA VAL A 254 -6.92 11.02 -37.61
C VAL A 254 -5.91 11.03 -36.48
N HIS A 255 -5.80 9.90 -35.80
CA HIS A 255 -4.74 9.62 -34.85
C HIS A 255 -3.86 8.49 -35.39
N PHE A 256 -2.56 8.72 -35.38
CA PHE A 256 -1.56 7.72 -35.72
C PHE A 256 -0.74 7.35 -34.49
N LEU A 257 -0.82 6.07 -34.09
CA LEU A 257 -0.11 5.50 -32.96
C LEU A 257 0.95 4.52 -33.47
N SER A 258 2.18 4.65 -33.00
CA SER A 258 3.27 3.76 -33.42
C SER A 258 4.32 3.56 -32.34
N ASN A 259 4.88 2.35 -32.30
CA ASN A 259 6.08 2.03 -31.52
C ASN A 259 7.30 1.72 -32.41
N GLY A 260 7.25 2.11 -33.68
CA GLY A 260 8.28 1.87 -34.69
C GLY A 260 8.24 0.49 -35.36
N ARG A 261 7.58 -0.51 -34.76
CA ARG A 261 7.35 -1.83 -35.39
C ARG A 261 5.89 -2.05 -35.75
N TYR A 262 5.00 -1.51 -34.94
CA TYR A 262 3.56 -1.53 -35.15
C TYR A 262 3.05 -0.11 -35.31
N GLY A 263 2.16 0.09 -36.27
CA GLY A 263 1.48 1.36 -36.50
C GLY A 263 -0.02 1.15 -36.66
N VAL A 264 -0.81 2.06 -36.08
CA VAL A 264 -2.26 2.10 -36.21
C VAL A 264 -2.66 3.52 -36.60
N LEU A 265 -3.50 3.64 -37.63
CA LEU A 265 -4.23 4.86 -37.92
C LEU A 265 -5.69 4.64 -37.57
N VAL A 266 -6.31 5.56 -36.84
CA VAL A 266 -7.74 5.55 -36.51
C VAL A 266 -8.33 6.92 -36.88
N THR A 267 -9.45 6.94 -37.56
CA THR A 267 -10.21 8.14 -37.89
C THR A 267 -11.27 8.41 -36.82
N ASN A 268 -11.85 9.61 -36.80
CA ASN A 268 -12.93 9.98 -35.88
C ASN A 268 -14.25 9.22 -36.09
N SER A 269 -14.41 8.47 -37.19
CA SER A 269 -15.57 7.59 -37.47
C SER A 269 -15.25 6.10 -37.25
N GLY A 270 -14.05 5.78 -36.77
CA GLY A 270 -13.61 4.40 -36.50
C GLY A 270 -12.99 3.66 -37.67
N GLY A 271 -12.84 4.33 -38.81
CA GLY A 271 -12.06 3.85 -39.94
C GLY A 271 -10.57 3.80 -39.62
N GLY A 272 -9.80 3.02 -40.39
CA GLY A 272 -8.35 3.00 -40.26
C GLY A 272 -7.69 1.66 -40.56
N PHE A 273 -6.38 1.59 -40.33
CA PHE A 273 -5.57 0.39 -40.56
C PHE A 273 -4.60 0.10 -39.42
N SER A 274 -4.14 -1.14 -39.40
CA SER A 274 -3.03 -1.61 -38.59
C SER A 274 -1.96 -2.26 -39.46
N ARG A 275 -0.70 -1.94 -39.19
CA ARG A 275 0.46 -2.43 -39.92
C ARG A 275 1.53 -2.91 -38.96
N TRP A 276 2.04 -4.11 -39.19
CA TRP A 276 3.24 -4.62 -38.53
C TRP A 276 4.40 -4.60 -39.52
N ARG A 277 5.39 -3.74 -39.28
CA ARG A 277 6.52 -3.45 -40.18
C ARG A 277 6.03 -3.06 -41.58
N GLU A 278 6.22 -3.92 -42.56
CA GLU A 278 5.81 -3.71 -43.96
C GLU A 278 4.55 -4.50 -44.32
N THR A 279 3.92 -5.17 -43.34
CA THR A 279 2.74 -6.02 -43.56
C THR A 279 1.50 -5.33 -43.00
N ASP A 280 0.56 -5.00 -43.88
CA ASP A 280 -0.78 -4.56 -43.48
C ASP A 280 -1.54 -5.74 -42.84
N LEU A 281 -1.90 -5.61 -41.57
CA LEU A 281 -2.73 -6.60 -40.87
C LEU A 281 -4.21 -6.34 -41.17
N THR A 282 -4.60 -5.06 -41.20
CA THR A 282 -5.90 -4.61 -41.72
C THR A 282 -5.66 -3.59 -42.83
N ARG A 283 -6.48 -3.63 -43.88
CA ARG A 283 -6.35 -2.72 -45.02
C ARG A 283 -7.30 -1.54 -44.85
N TRP A 284 -6.80 -0.36 -45.21
CA TRP A 284 -7.58 0.87 -45.29
C TRP A 284 -7.33 1.57 -46.62
N ARG A 285 -8.35 2.23 -47.13
CA ARG A 285 -8.26 3.14 -48.27
C ARG A 285 -8.89 4.45 -47.85
N ALA A 286 -8.16 5.55 -48.05
CA ALA A 286 -8.71 6.86 -47.81
C ALA A 286 -9.91 7.10 -48.72
N ASP A 287 -11.09 7.24 -48.11
CA ASP A 287 -12.32 7.66 -48.77
C ASP A 287 -12.86 8.86 -48.00
N THR A 288 -12.90 10.03 -48.66
CA THR A 288 -13.32 11.29 -48.04
C THR A 288 -14.84 11.40 -47.85
N THR A 289 -15.61 10.39 -48.28
CA THR A 289 -17.08 10.41 -48.28
C THR A 289 -17.68 9.34 -47.38
N LEU A 290 -17.14 8.11 -47.37
CA LEU A 290 -17.74 6.98 -46.65
C LEU A 290 -16.94 6.50 -45.44
N ASP A 291 -15.60 6.55 -45.50
CA ASP A 291 -14.68 5.99 -44.51
C ASP A 291 -15.09 4.60 -43.96
N ASP A 292 -15.48 3.71 -44.86
CA ASP A 292 -16.06 2.39 -44.59
C ASP A 292 -15.02 1.27 -44.43
N TRP A 293 -13.74 1.62 -44.27
CA TRP A 293 -12.64 0.68 -44.10
C TRP A 293 -12.11 0.75 -42.67
N GLY A 294 -12.31 -0.31 -41.88
CA GLY A 294 -11.90 -0.28 -40.47
C GLY A 294 -12.31 -1.51 -39.71
N THR A 295 -12.25 -1.42 -38.38
CA THR A 295 -12.75 -2.45 -37.47
C THR A 295 -13.55 -1.75 -36.41
N TRP A 296 -14.86 -1.99 -36.41
CA TRP A 296 -15.77 -1.44 -35.43
C TRP A 296 -16.11 -2.50 -34.39
N LEU A 297 -16.13 -2.06 -33.14
CA LEU A 297 -16.65 -2.85 -32.03
C LEU A 297 -17.99 -2.23 -31.66
N TYR A 298 -19.04 -3.04 -31.60
CA TYR A 298 -20.33 -2.59 -31.12
C TYR A 298 -20.65 -3.31 -29.83
N VAL A 299 -20.99 -2.54 -28.80
CA VAL A 299 -21.45 -3.04 -27.51
C VAL A 299 -22.93 -2.69 -27.41
N ARG A 300 -23.75 -3.70 -27.11
CA ARG A 300 -25.17 -3.52 -26.85
C ARG A 300 -25.47 -3.87 -25.41
N ASP A 301 -26.16 -2.99 -24.71
CA ASP A 301 -26.77 -3.30 -23.43
C ASP A 301 -28.02 -4.17 -23.68
N ASP A 302 -28.11 -5.35 -23.08
CA ASP A 302 -29.27 -6.22 -23.28
C ASP A 302 -30.51 -5.77 -22.47
N ASP A 303 -30.34 -4.97 -21.40
CA ASP A 303 -31.43 -4.42 -20.60
C ASP A 303 -32.02 -3.16 -21.23
N THR A 304 -31.17 -2.22 -21.69
CA THR A 304 -31.62 -0.96 -22.29
C THR A 304 -31.77 -1.02 -23.81
N GLN A 305 -31.19 -2.04 -24.46
CA GLN A 305 -31.08 -2.18 -25.92
C GLN A 305 -30.28 -1.04 -26.59
N GLU A 306 -29.57 -0.21 -25.82
CA GLU A 306 -28.70 0.82 -26.36
C GLU A 306 -27.49 0.19 -27.05
N LEU A 307 -27.09 0.76 -28.19
CA LEU A 307 -25.96 0.33 -28.99
C LEU A 307 -24.95 1.47 -29.05
N TRP A 308 -23.70 1.20 -28.67
CA TRP A 308 -22.61 2.16 -28.80
C TRP A 308 -21.35 1.49 -29.33
N SER A 309 -20.45 2.28 -29.91
CA SER A 309 -19.18 1.81 -30.44
C SER A 309 -18.05 2.64 -29.79
N PRO A 310 -17.04 2.00 -29.15
CA PRO A 310 -15.87 2.70 -28.64
C PRO A 310 -14.92 3.13 -29.77
N THR A 311 -15.25 2.77 -31.02
CA THR A 311 -14.55 3.15 -32.24
C THR A 311 -15.16 4.36 -32.93
N GLY A 312 -16.28 4.92 -32.44
CA GLY A 312 -17.00 6.03 -33.04
C GLY A 312 -18.51 5.81 -33.07
#